data_AF-A0A1V5YPX7-F1
#
_entry.id   AF-A0A1V5YPX7-F1
#
_cell.length_a   1.000
_cell.length_b   1.000
_cell.length_c   1.000
_cell.angle_alpha   90.00
_cell.angle_beta   90.00
_cell.angle_gamma   90.00
#
_symmetry.space_group_name_H-M   'P 1'
#
loop_
_entity.id
_entity.type
_entity.pdbx_description
1 polymer ?
#
loop_
_entity_poly.entity_id
_entity_poly.type
_entity_poly.pdbx_seq_one_letter_code
_entity_poly.pdbx_strand_id
1 'polypeptide(L)'
;MKKKLFTTLMMVCLFAAAGTLQAQLLLEEYFDYDAGRPLILDAIESSDNYDGVTGWSTQNNSKSGINCFDIVEGPLTYDGYIGSGIGNSVRYNGDDGQGPFKLFSENVNNDSTVYISFLVKFSGDETVTGGDYFLGIKMEPSATSTNWGGRIYAAVDPVYAGEEVSLGINKLSGGTTTWVNSATGPFLPANTTHLLVIKYYVGILNGSSAAEEEGNYDDIMSLYINPDPAVGEPETPDLIHQDASQKDIYRYASSGKVIGGARGIYLRPSVMGNAPVYQIDGIRVGLTWEDVLPASNSLKNVSAKNFSYHVDNKIIEVSASEFDYSSYVLTNLAGQAVLSGSLQSDSGKIDASKLNTGIYILNLKGNQQASAKIIIR
;
A
#
# COMPACT_ATOMS: atom_id res chain seq x y z
N MET A 1 12.25 -52.44 -0.95
CA MET A 1 13.01 -51.17 -0.88
C MET A 1 12.39 -50.05 -1.72
N LYS A 2 12.04 -50.26 -2.99
CA LYS A 2 11.46 -49.21 -3.88
C LYS A 2 10.20 -48.51 -3.35
N LYS A 3 9.28 -49.24 -2.68
CA LYS A 3 8.06 -48.64 -2.09
C LYS A 3 8.35 -47.74 -0.89
N LYS A 4 9.37 -48.03 -0.07
CA LYS A 4 9.74 -47.19 1.09
C LYS A 4 10.44 -45.89 0.66
N LEU A 5 11.25 -45.95 -0.41
CA LEU A 5 11.91 -44.78 -0.97
C LEU A 5 10.90 -43.78 -1.58
N PHE A 6 9.83 -44.28 -2.21
CA PHE A 6 8.78 -43.45 -2.79
C PHE A 6 7.95 -42.72 -1.73
N THR A 7 7.64 -43.38 -0.61
CA THR A 7 6.91 -42.77 0.51
C THR A 7 7.74 -41.70 1.23
N THR A 8 9.04 -41.94 1.42
CA THR A 8 9.94 -40.94 2.02
C THR A 8 10.15 -39.73 1.12
N LEU A 9 10.30 -39.92 -0.20
CA LEU A 9 10.44 -38.81 -1.16
C LEU A 9 9.17 -37.96 -1.23
N MET A 10 7.99 -38.59 -1.20
CA MET A 10 6.71 -37.89 -1.20
C MET A 10 6.48 -37.10 0.11
N MET A 11 6.91 -37.61 1.26
CA MET A 11 6.87 -36.88 2.54
C MET A 11 7.81 -35.67 2.55
N VAL A 12 9.03 -35.80 2.00
CA VAL A 12 9.98 -34.68 1.87
C VAL A 12 9.44 -33.61 0.90
N CYS A 13 8.77 -34.00 -0.19
CA CYS A 13 8.09 -33.04 -1.09
C CYS A 13 6.88 -32.37 -0.44
N LEU A 14 6.11 -33.07 0.42
CA LEU A 14 4.99 -32.49 1.18
C LEU A 14 5.47 -31.52 2.28
N PHE A 15 6.62 -31.79 2.91
CA PHE A 15 7.24 -30.84 3.85
C PHE A 15 7.92 -29.66 3.15
N ALA A 16 8.48 -29.86 1.94
CA ALA A 16 9.02 -28.77 1.13
C ALA A 16 7.92 -27.86 0.54
N ALA A 17 6.74 -28.41 0.24
CA ALA A 17 5.57 -27.65 -0.22
C ALA A 17 4.81 -26.94 0.93
N ALA A 18 5.01 -27.35 2.18
CA ALA A 18 4.46 -26.67 3.36
C ALA A 18 5.33 -25.48 3.83
N GLY A 19 6.49 -25.25 3.19
CA GLY A 19 7.47 -24.23 3.57
C GLY A 19 7.27 -22.85 2.94
N THR A 20 6.25 -22.63 2.11
CA THR A 20 5.86 -21.29 1.66
C THR A 20 4.63 -20.83 2.44
N LEU A 21 4.79 -20.64 3.75
CA LEU A 21 3.98 -19.64 4.44
C LEU A 21 4.33 -18.31 3.76
N GLN A 22 3.50 -17.84 2.83
CA GLN A 22 3.62 -16.46 2.40
C GLN A 22 3.44 -15.62 3.66
N ALA A 23 4.47 -14.86 4.02
CA ALA A 23 4.35 -13.88 5.08
C ALA A 23 3.18 -12.97 4.72
N GLN A 24 2.20 -12.88 5.61
CA GLN A 24 1.05 -12.03 5.40
C GLN A 24 1.52 -10.58 5.53
N LEU A 25 1.24 -9.76 4.52
CA LEU A 25 1.46 -8.32 4.65
C LEU A 25 0.73 -7.76 5.88
N LEU A 26 1.39 -6.82 6.54
CA LEU A 26 0.82 -6.06 7.63
C LEU A 26 -0.30 -5.12 7.16
N LEU A 27 -0.20 -4.65 5.92
CA LEU A 27 -1.20 -3.85 5.24
C LEU A 27 -1.01 -3.96 3.72
N GLU A 28 -2.11 -4.01 2.98
CA GLU A 28 -2.17 -3.84 1.53
C GLU A 28 -3.36 -2.93 1.19
N GLU A 29 -3.12 -1.87 0.43
CA GLU A 29 -4.12 -0.87 0.07
C GLU A 29 -3.91 -0.43 -1.39
N TYR A 30 -4.89 -0.77 -2.24
CA TYR A 30 -4.98 -0.41 -3.66
C TYR A 30 -6.11 0.59 -3.95
N PHE A 31 -6.70 1.14 -2.89
CA PHE A 31 -7.82 2.07 -2.95
C PHE A 31 -8.95 1.62 -3.88
N ASP A 32 -9.27 0.32 -3.88
CA ASP A 32 -10.34 -0.29 -4.70
C ASP A 32 -11.74 0.09 -4.17
N TYR A 33 -12.01 1.38 -4.20
CA TYR A 33 -13.23 2.05 -3.74
C TYR A 33 -13.76 2.94 -4.87
N ASP A 34 -15.05 3.30 -4.85
CA ASP A 34 -15.64 4.12 -5.90
C ASP A 34 -14.93 5.47 -6.06
N ALA A 35 -14.60 5.86 -7.29
CA ALA A 35 -13.99 7.16 -7.56
C ALA A 35 -14.95 8.32 -7.24
N GLY A 36 -14.39 9.46 -6.80
CA GLY A 36 -15.13 10.67 -6.44
C GLY A 36 -15.67 10.70 -5.02
N ARG A 37 -15.50 9.62 -4.24
CA ARG A 37 -15.85 9.62 -2.81
C ARG A 37 -14.69 10.10 -1.93
N PRO A 38 -14.97 10.74 -0.78
CA PRO A 38 -13.99 10.93 0.29
C PRO A 38 -13.41 9.61 0.79
N LEU A 39 -12.15 9.60 1.22
CA LEU A 39 -11.52 8.43 1.86
C LEU A 39 -12.29 7.97 3.10
N ILE A 40 -12.79 8.94 3.87
CA ILE A 40 -13.66 8.76 5.04
C ILE A 40 -14.89 9.62 4.81
N LEU A 41 -16.04 8.97 4.69
CA LEU A 41 -17.32 9.64 4.43
C LEU A 41 -17.94 10.21 5.72
N ASP A 42 -18.63 11.34 5.61
CA ASP A 42 -19.42 11.96 6.68
C ASP A 42 -18.65 12.17 8.00
N ALA A 43 -17.36 12.49 7.91
CA ALA A 43 -16.52 12.71 9.08
C ALA A 43 -17.02 13.89 9.93
N ILE A 44 -17.04 13.69 11.24
CA ILE A 44 -17.50 14.66 12.23
C ILE A 44 -16.27 15.38 12.81
N GLU A 45 -16.36 16.71 12.92
CA GLU A 45 -15.34 17.55 13.55
C GLU A 45 -15.08 17.13 15.01
N SER A 46 -13.82 17.23 15.45
CA SER A 46 -13.39 16.91 16.82
C SER A 46 -13.80 15.52 17.30
N SER A 47 -13.84 14.55 16.38
CA SER A 47 -14.28 13.18 16.66
C SER A 47 -13.30 12.15 16.10
N ASP A 48 -13.32 10.95 16.70
CA ASP A 48 -12.75 9.76 16.08
C ASP A 48 -13.77 9.24 15.06
N ASN A 49 -13.39 9.26 13.79
CA ASN A 49 -14.23 8.79 12.69
C ASN A 49 -13.65 7.49 12.14
N TYR A 50 -14.51 6.57 11.72
CA TYR A 50 -14.14 5.32 11.07
C TYR A 50 -15.07 5.06 9.89
N ASP A 51 -14.48 4.79 8.74
CA ASP A 51 -15.21 4.42 7.52
C ASP A 51 -15.23 2.90 7.36
N GLY A 52 -16.42 2.29 7.42
CA GLY A 52 -16.57 0.83 7.32
C GLY A 52 -16.33 0.27 5.92
N VAL A 53 -16.26 1.10 4.88
CA VAL A 53 -15.97 0.68 3.50
C VAL A 53 -14.47 0.66 3.27
N THR A 54 -13.75 1.71 3.69
CA THR A 54 -12.30 1.79 3.48
C THR A 54 -11.48 1.25 4.63
N GLY A 55 -12.07 1.14 5.82
CA GLY A 55 -11.35 0.78 7.04
C GLY A 55 -10.35 1.84 7.52
N TRP A 56 -10.41 3.07 6.99
CA TRP A 56 -9.59 4.19 7.46
C TRP A 56 -10.29 4.93 8.61
N SER A 57 -9.48 5.50 9.50
CA SER A 57 -9.93 6.32 10.63
C SER A 57 -9.33 7.72 10.57
N THR A 58 -9.98 8.72 11.17
CA THR A 58 -9.37 10.06 11.31
C THR A 58 -8.70 10.21 12.67
N GLN A 59 -7.60 10.95 12.72
CA GLN A 59 -7.17 11.54 13.98
C GLN A 59 -8.29 12.44 14.54
N ASN A 60 -8.61 12.28 15.83
CA ASN A 60 -9.50 13.17 16.54
C ASN A 60 -8.81 14.52 16.75
N ASN A 61 -9.13 15.47 15.87
CA ASN A 61 -8.67 16.85 15.92
C ASN A 61 -9.77 17.81 15.47
N SER A 62 -9.54 19.12 15.64
CA SER A 62 -10.53 20.17 15.31
C SER A 62 -10.80 20.33 13.80
N LYS A 63 -10.14 19.56 12.93
CA LYS A 63 -10.30 19.61 11.48
C LYS A 63 -10.73 18.28 10.87
N SER A 64 -11.01 17.30 11.73
CA SER A 64 -11.38 15.93 11.32
C SER A 64 -12.66 15.85 10.47
N GLY A 65 -13.51 16.88 10.48
CA GLY A 65 -14.69 16.98 9.60
C GLY A 65 -14.46 17.67 8.26
N ILE A 66 -13.24 18.12 7.97
CA ILE A 66 -12.89 18.74 6.68
C ILE A 66 -12.27 17.66 5.79
N ASN A 67 -12.95 17.34 4.69
CA ASN A 67 -12.41 16.41 3.70
C ASN A 67 -11.26 17.05 2.92
N CYS A 68 -10.16 16.33 2.82
CA CYS A 68 -8.98 16.71 2.04
C CYS A 68 -8.34 15.51 1.32
N PHE A 69 -9.01 14.34 1.34
CA PHE A 69 -8.54 13.10 0.74
C PHE A 69 -9.66 12.43 -0.04
N ASP A 70 -9.57 12.42 -1.36
CA ASP A 70 -10.58 11.87 -2.26
C ASP A 70 -10.04 10.70 -3.06
N ILE A 71 -10.89 9.70 -3.31
CA ILE A 71 -10.57 8.62 -4.24
C ILE A 71 -10.66 9.15 -5.67
N VAL A 72 -9.59 9.01 -6.44
CA VAL A 72 -9.49 9.46 -7.83
C VAL A 72 -9.43 8.25 -8.75
N GLU A 73 -10.15 8.34 -9.87
CA GLU A 73 -10.21 7.27 -10.85
C GLU A 73 -8.83 6.93 -11.42
N GLY A 74 -8.53 5.64 -11.44
CA GLY A 74 -7.34 5.08 -12.03
C GLY A 74 -6.21 4.86 -11.02
N PRO A 75 -5.49 3.74 -11.14
CA PRO A 75 -4.34 3.44 -10.32
C PRO A 75 -3.11 4.21 -10.79
N LEU A 76 -2.16 4.41 -9.89
CA LEU A 76 -0.81 4.80 -10.28
C LEU A 76 -0.06 3.57 -10.81
N THR A 77 0.93 3.81 -11.67
CA THR A 77 1.71 2.74 -12.27
C THR A 77 3.20 3.02 -12.22
N TYR A 78 3.98 2.00 -11.89
CA TYR A 78 5.44 2.04 -11.92
C TYR A 78 5.97 0.74 -12.54
N ASP A 79 6.91 0.85 -13.47
CA ASP A 79 7.42 -0.29 -14.22
C ASP A 79 8.09 -1.31 -13.29
N GLY A 80 7.73 -2.58 -13.46
CA GLY A 80 8.28 -3.69 -12.67
C GLY A 80 7.66 -3.89 -11.28
N TYR A 81 6.88 -2.92 -10.76
CA TYR A 81 6.25 -3.03 -9.44
C TYR A 81 4.88 -3.73 -9.51
N ILE A 82 4.67 -4.81 -8.73
CA ILE A 82 3.42 -5.58 -8.77
C ILE A 82 2.20 -4.82 -8.25
N GLY A 83 2.42 -3.83 -7.39
CA GLY A 83 1.35 -3.02 -6.82
C GLY A 83 0.78 -1.97 -7.78
N SER A 84 1.24 -1.99 -9.03
CA SER A 84 0.82 -1.12 -10.13
C SER A 84 -0.45 -1.62 -10.81
N GLY A 85 -1.38 -0.71 -11.13
CA GLY A 85 -2.46 -0.99 -12.09
C GLY A 85 -3.74 -1.62 -11.53
N ILE A 86 -3.92 -1.68 -10.21
CA ILE A 86 -5.10 -2.24 -9.52
C ILE A 86 -5.84 -1.12 -8.79
N GLY A 87 -7.18 -1.11 -8.87
CA GLY A 87 -8.00 -0.17 -8.10
C GLY A 87 -7.93 1.26 -8.60
N ASN A 88 -7.90 2.20 -7.64
CA ASN A 88 -7.89 3.64 -7.84
C ASN A 88 -6.73 4.24 -7.02
N SER A 89 -6.66 5.56 -6.89
CA SER A 89 -5.68 6.22 -6.02
C SER A 89 -6.37 7.16 -5.03
N VAL A 90 -5.67 7.53 -3.95
CA VAL A 90 -6.12 8.61 -3.07
C VAL A 90 -5.37 9.90 -3.38
N ARG A 91 -6.10 11.00 -3.54
CA ARG A 91 -5.55 12.34 -3.76
C ARG A 91 -5.70 13.19 -2.51
N TYR A 92 -4.61 13.78 -2.05
CA TYR A 92 -4.62 14.93 -1.16
C TYR A 92 -4.90 16.20 -1.96
N ASN A 93 -5.86 17.02 -1.56
CA ASN A 93 -6.30 18.19 -2.34
C ASN A 93 -5.58 19.51 -1.97
N GLY A 94 -4.72 19.51 -0.94
CA GLY A 94 -4.01 20.71 -0.46
C GLY A 94 -4.65 21.39 0.74
N ASP A 95 -5.83 20.96 1.17
CA ASP A 95 -6.56 21.53 2.31
C ASP A 95 -6.09 20.96 3.65
N ASP A 96 -6.03 21.83 4.67
CA ASP A 96 -5.78 21.41 6.04
C ASP A 96 -7.06 20.85 6.67
N GLY A 97 -7.22 19.53 6.60
CA GLY A 97 -8.42 18.82 7.05
C GLY A 97 -8.14 17.57 7.89
N GLN A 98 -8.80 16.47 7.53
CA GLN A 98 -8.71 15.21 8.23
C GLN A 98 -7.31 14.58 8.13
N GLY A 99 -6.80 14.06 9.24
CA GLY A 99 -5.57 13.26 9.30
C GLY A 99 -5.87 11.77 9.31
N PRO A 100 -6.10 11.13 8.15
CA PRO A 100 -6.52 9.75 8.13
C PRO A 100 -5.35 8.82 8.46
N PHE A 101 -5.65 7.74 9.15
CA PHE A 101 -4.71 6.65 9.42
C PHE A 101 -5.37 5.31 9.19
N LYS A 102 -4.53 4.31 8.90
CA LYS A 102 -4.94 2.91 8.81
C LYS A 102 -3.96 2.06 9.59
N LEU A 103 -4.50 1.21 10.45
CA LEU A 103 -3.70 0.35 11.30
C LEU A 103 -3.20 -0.87 10.53
N PHE A 104 -2.03 -1.36 10.92
CA PHE A 104 -1.50 -2.64 10.50
C PHE A 104 -2.30 -3.78 11.14
N SER A 105 -2.26 -4.96 10.52
CA SER A 105 -2.88 -6.17 11.04
C SER A 105 -2.31 -6.60 12.40
N GLU A 106 -1.05 -6.26 12.66
CA GLU A 106 -0.37 -6.47 13.94
C GLU A 106 0.67 -5.37 14.23
N ASN A 107 1.15 -5.34 15.48
CA ASN A 107 2.18 -4.39 15.89
C ASN A 107 3.58 -4.87 15.51
N VAL A 108 4.38 -3.97 14.94
CA VAL A 108 5.84 -4.16 14.85
C VAL A 108 6.48 -3.65 16.14
N ASN A 109 6.94 -4.59 16.97
CA ASN A 109 7.54 -4.29 18.27
C ASN A 109 8.98 -3.78 18.14
N ASN A 110 9.61 -3.52 19.28
CA ASN A 110 11.03 -3.13 19.36
C ASN A 110 11.97 -4.20 18.84
N ASP A 111 13.16 -3.75 18.46
CA ASP A 111 14.18 -4.57 17.80
C ASP A 111 13.63 -5.26 16.55
N SER A 112 12.90 -4.52 15.73
CA SER A 112 12.28 -5.05 14.51
C SER A 112 12.20 -3.98 13.43
N THR A 113 12.24 -4.41 12.18
CA THR A 113 12.14 -3.54 11.02
C THR A 113 10.76 -3.67 10.39
N VAL A 114 10.17 -2.53 10.03
CA VAL A 114 9.01 -2.45 9.15
C VAL A 114 9.43 -1.83 7.82
N TYR A 115 8.93 -2.43 6.73
CA TYR A 115 9.07 -1.89 5.39
C TYR A 115 7.72 -1.36 4.92
N ILE A 116 7.71 -0.23 4.23
CA ILE A 116 6.51 0.38 3.65
C ILE A 116 6.85 0.79 2.21
N SER A 117 6.21 0.19 1.21
CA SER A 117 6.28 0.65 -0.18
C SER A 117 4.97 1.31 -0.58
N PHE A 118 5.06 2.32 -1.45
CA PHE A 118 3.89 2.95 -2.07
C PHE A 118 4.29 3.72 -3.32
N LEU A 119 3.32 3.93 -4.20
CA LEU A 119 3.44 4.83 -5.34
C LEU A 119 2.99 6.23 -4.94
N VAL A 120 3.71 7.24 -5.42
CA VAL A 120 3.34 8.65 -5.23
C VAL A 120 3.48 9.41 -6.53
N LYS A 121 2.55 10.32 -6.78
CA LYS A 121 2.62 11.30 -7.86
C LYS A 121 2.33 12.67 -7.29
N PHE A 122 3.30 13.58 -7.38
CA PHE A 122 3.11 14.97 -6.99
C PHE A 122 2.53 15.77 -8.14
N SER A 123 1.66 16.72 -7.82
CA SER A 123 1.17 17.71 -8.77
C SER A 123 2.24 18.77 -9.02
N GLY A 124 2.27 19.30 -10.25
CA GLY A 124 3.13 20.43 -10.63
C GLY A 124 2.38 21.76 -10.69
N ASP A 125 1.08 21.76 -10.40
CA ASP A 125 0.20 22.88 -10.70
C ASP A 125 0.13 23.92 -9.57
N GLU A 126 0.63 23.60 -8.37
CA GLU A 126 0.54 24.45 -7.18
C GLU A 126 1.88 25.08 -6.79
N THR A 127 1.84 26.36 -6.43
CA THR A 127 2.94 27.00 -5.73
C THR A 127 2.84 26.67 -4.24
N VAL A 128 3.84 25.97 -3.71
CA VAL A 128 3.97 25.74 -2.26
C VAL A 128 5.16 26.52 -1.72
N THR A 129 5.01 27.08 -0.53
CA THR A 129 5.99 28.01 0.06
C THR A 129 6.80 27.37 1.19
N GLY A 130 6.82 26.04 1.28
CA GLY A 130 7.52 25.31 2.32
C GLY A 130 7.66 23.83 2.04
N GLY A 131 7.94 23.08 3.10
CA GLY A 131 7.91 21.62 3.12
C GLY A 131 7.24 21.13 4.39
N ASP A 132 6.38 20.14 4.25
CA ASP A 132 5.74 19.45 5.37
C ASP A 132 5.74 17.94 5.10
N TYR A 133 5.53 17.16 6.14
CA TYR A 133 5.37 15.72 5.97
C TYR A 133 4.00 15.41 5.40
N PHE A 134 3.94 14.43 4.52
CA PHE A 134 2.70 13.96 3.92
C PHE A 134 2.34 12.54 4.37
N LEU A 135 3.34 11.77 4.82
CA LEU A 135 3.18 10.43 5.37
C LEU A 135 3.96 10.30 6.67
N GLY A 136 3.40 9.57 7.63
CA GLY A 136 4.11 9.15 8.84
C GLY A 136 3.66 7.77 9.30
N ILE A 137 4.43 7.20 10.21
CA ILE A 137 4.13 5.96 10.92
C ILE A 137 3.50 6.32 12.26
N LYS A 138 2.30 5.80 12.50
CA LYS A 138 1.61 5.88 13.79
C LYS A 138 2.22 4.84 14.73
N MET A 139 2.64 5.23 15.92
CA MET A 139 3.31 4.31 16.86
C MET A 139 2.38 3.67 17.89
N GLU A 140 1.10 4.03 17.87
CA GLU A 140 0.06 3.53 18.77
C GLU A 140 -1.32 3.74 18.12
N PRO A 141 -2.37 2.96 18.44
CA PRO A 141 -3.62 2.97 17.66
C PRO A 141 -4.60 4.11 17.95
N SER A 142 -4.44 4.87 19.03
CA SER A 142 -5.40 5.88 19.51
C SER A 142 -5.60 7.02 18.50
N ALA A 143 -6.86 7.34 18.22
CA ALA A 143 -7.22 8.48 17.38
C ALA A 143 -6.80 9.84 17.97
N THR A 144 -6.56 9.95 19.28
CA THR A 144 -6.09 11.21 19.90
C THR A 144 -4.56 11.32 19.95
N SER A 145 -3.85 10.27 19.54
CA SER A 145 -2.39 10.27 19.57
C SER A 145 -1.77 11.19 18.53
N THR A 146 -0.79 11.97 18.95
CA THR A 146 0.13 12.69 18.07
C THR A 146 1.50 12.01 18.01
N ASN A 147 1.58 10.73 18.39
CA ASN A 147 2.83 9.99 18.45
C ASN A 147 3.13 9.36 17.08
N TRP A 148 3.77 10.16 16.23
CA TRP A 148 4.17 9.77 14.88
C TRP A 148 5.66 9.99 14.67
N GLY A 149 6.28 9.10 13.92
CA GLY A 149 7.58 9.34 13.30
C GLY A 149 7.66 8.59 11.99
N GLY A 150 8.85 8.18 11.56
CA GLY A 150 9.01 7.63 10.21
C GLY A 150 8.44 8.56 9.12
N ARG A 151 8.61 9.88 9.30
CA ARG A 151 7.92 10.92 8.52
C ARG A 151 8.63 11.15 7.20
N ILE A 152 7.88 11.22 6.11
CA ILE A 152 8.37 11.65 4.80
C ILE A 152 7.83 13.04 4.51
N TYR A 153 8.76 13.95 4.23
CA TYR A 153 8.55 15.33 3.83
C TYR A 153 8.64 15.49 2.32
N ALA A 154 7.81 16.38 1.81
CA ALA A 154 7.89 16.88 0.45
C ALA A 154 7.96 18.41 0.50
N ALA A 155 8.90 18.97 -0.26
CA ALA A 155 9.01 20.40 -0.52
C ALA A 155 9.19 20.60 -2.02
N VAL A 156 8.68 21.70 -2.54
CA VAL A 156 9.03 22.12 -3.91
C VAL A 156 10.21 23.07 -3.80
N ASP A 157 11.23 22.86 -4.63
CA ASP A 157 12.34 23.80 -4.68
C ASP A 157 11.81 25.14 -5.22
N PRO A 158 11.97 26.27 -4.50
CA PRO A 158 11.52 27.58 -4.97
C PRO A 158 12.18 28.02 -6.29
N VAL A 159 13.32 27.41 -6.68
CA VAL A 159 13.98 27.62 -7.98
C VAL A 159 13.26 26.88 -9.11
N TYR A 160 12.66 25.72 -8.84
CA TYR A 160 11.99 24.84 -9.81
C TYR A 160 10.52 24.63 -9.42
N ALA A 161 9.84 25.73 -9.08
CA ALA A 161 8.48 25.70 -8.57
C ALA A 161 7.53 24.97 -9.54
N GLY A 162 6.94 23.85 -9.09
CA GLY A 162 6.00 23.04 -9.88
C GLY A 162 6.66 22.04 -10.83
N GLU A 163 8.00 21.98 -10.89
CA GLU A 163 8.74 21.06 -11.77
C GLU A 163 9.34 19.90 -10.99
N GLU A 164 9.90 20.17 -9.81
CA GLU A 164 10.64 19.18 -9.02
C GLU A 164 10.28 19.24 -7.53
N VAL A 165 10.10 18.05 -6.94
CA VAL A 165 9.85 17.85 -5.52
C VAL A 165 11.10 17.27 -4.85
N SER A 166 11.56 17.96 -3.81
CA SER A 166 12.56 17.45 -2.87
C SER A 166 11.90 16.61 -1.79
N LEU A 167 12.55 15.49 -1.45
CA LEU A 167 12.12 14.64 -0.33
C LEU A 167 12.99 14.84 0.89
N GLY A 168 12.39 14.69 2.06
CA GLY A 168 13.08 14.66 3.33
C GLY A 168 12.52 13.58 4.24
N ILE A 169 13.32 13.15 5.21
CA ILE A 169 12.89 12.17 6.21
C ILE A 169 13.21 12.62 7.63
N ASN A 170 12.38 12.18 8.57
CA ASN A 170 12.66 12.34 10.00
C ASN A 170 12.10 11.15 10.80
N LYS A 171 12.92 10.59 11.69
CA LYS A 171 12.54 9.41 12.47
C LYS A 171 11.64 9.70 13.67
N LEU A 172 11.54 10.95 14.13
CA LEU A 172 10.99 11.31 15.44
C LEU A 172 9.83 12.31 15.38
N SER A 173 9.22 12.59 16.54
CA SER A 173 8.21 13.63 16.64
C SER A 173 8.80 14.99 16.94
N GLY A 174 9.08 15.74 15.87
CA GLY A 174 9.67 17.08 15.95
C GLY A 174 11.19 16.99 16.07
N GLY A 175 11.89 17.26 14.96
CA GLY A 175 13.34 17.19 14.86
C GLY A 175 13.79 17.75 13.51
N THR A 176 15.10 17.78 13.27
CA THR A 176 15.65 18.26 11.99
C THR A 176 15.36 17.24 10.90
N THR A 177 14.75 17.67 9.80
CA THR A 177 14.54 16.83 8.61
C THR A 177 15.85 16.64 7.87
N THR A 178 16.18 15.41 7.50
CA THR A 178 17.25 15.10 6.55
C THR A 178 16.66 15.16 5.15
N TRP A 179 17.10 16.15 4.37
CA TRP A 179 16.67 16.34 2.98
C TRP A 179 17.62 15.67 1.99
N VAL A 180 17.12 15.35 0.79
CA VAL A 180 17.97 15.06 -0.37
C VAL A 180 18.95 16.21 -0.59
N ASN A 181 20.11 15.89 -1.15
CA ASN A 181 21.14 16.88 -1.38
C ASN A 181 20.66 17.91 -2.40
N SER A 182 20.56 19.18 -2.01
CA SER A 182 20.06 20.27 -2.85
C SER A 182 20.90 20.52 -4.12
N ALA A 183 22.11 19.99 -4.21
CA ALA A 183 22.97 20.09 -5.40
C ALA A 183 22.93 18.86 -6.30
N THR A 184 22.57 17.68 -5.77
CA THR A 184 22.71 16.41 -6.50
C THR A 184 21.44 15.56 -6.55
N GLY A 185 20.38 15.94 -5.83
CA GLY A 185 19.12 15.20 -5.77
C GLY A 185 19.25 13.86 -5.00
N PRO A 186 18.38 12.87 -5.30
CA PRO A 186 17.42 12.87 -6.41
C PRO A 186 16.23 13.81 -6.15
N PHE A 187 15.85 14.58 -7.17
CA PHE A 187 14.61 15.34 -7.20
C PHE A 187 13.54 14.55 -7.97
N LEU A 188 12.29 14.67 -7.55
CA LEU A 188 11.17 13.97 -8.18
C LEU A 188 10.45 14.89 -9.17
N PRO A 189 10.48 14.60 -10.48
CA PRO A 189 9.69 15.35 -11.45
C PRO A 189 8.20 15.33 -11.10
N ALA A 190 7.58 16.50 -11.09
CA ALA A 190 6.15 16.61 -10.93
C ALA A 190 5.42 15.86 -12.06
N ASN A 191 4.16 15.49 -11.80
CA ASN A 191 3.30 14.75 -12.71
C ASN A 191 3.81 13.36 -13.12
N THR A 192 4.88 12.87 -12.49
CA THR A 192 5.45 11.53 -12.70
C THR A 192 5.15 10.65 -11.48
N THR A 193 4.87 9.36 -11.74
CA THR A 193 4.71 8.38 -10.66
C THR A 193 6.07 7.88 -10.20
N HIS A 194 6.27 7.86 -8.89
CA HIS A 194 7.49 7.41 -8.23
C HIS A 194 7.18 6.28 -7.25
N LEU A 195 8.12 5.36 -7.12
CA LEU A 195 8.06 4.30 -6.11
C LEU A 195 8.94 4.69 -4.94
N LEU A 196 8.36 4.75 -3.74
CA LEU A 196 9.10 5.00 -2.51
C LEU A 196 9.06 3.76 -1.62
N VAL A 197 10.19 3.47 -0.96
CA VAL A 197 10.28 2.41 0.05
C VAL A 197 10.92 2.95 1.31
N ILE A 198 10.19 2.86 2.41
CA ILE A 198 10.67 3.16 3.76
C ILE A 198 11.16 1.87 4.37
N LYS A 199 12.33 1.93 5.00
CA LYS A 199 12.79 0.94 5.98
C LYS A 199 12.90 1.65 7.33
N TYR A 200 12.09 1.23 8.29
CA TYR A 200 12.09 1.81 9.64
C TYR A 200 12.42 0.72 10.66
N TYR A 201 13.59 0.82 11.28
CA TYR A 201 13.97 0.00 12.41
C TYR A 201 13.44 0.64 13.69
N VAL A 202 12.51 -0.06 14.34
CA VAL A 202 12.08 0.24 15.70
C VAL A 202 13.14 -0.31 16.63
N GLY A 203 13.89 0.56 17.27
CA GLY A 203 15.07 0.20 18.05
C GLY A 203 14.76 -0.54 19.35
N ILE A 204 15.80 -0.84 20.12
CA ILE A 204 15.76 -1.60 21.37
C ILE A 204 15.25 -0.70 22.49
N LEU A 205 14.48 -1.27 23.41
CA LEU A 205 14.17 -0.60 24.69
C LEU A 205 15.25 -0.94 25.71
N ASN A 206 15.87 0.09 26.29
CA ASN A 206 16.98 -0.05 27.23
C ASN A 206 16.53 -0.07 28.71
N GLY A 207 15.22 0.07 28.93
CA GLY A 207 14.60 0.32 30.21
C GLY A 207 13.09 0.10 30.16
N SER A 208 12.45 0.19 31.32
CA SER A 208 11.06 -0.17 31.57
C SER A 208 10.13 1.04 31.76
N SER A 209 10.69 2.25 31.74
CA SER A 209 9.97 3.51 31.92
C SER A 209 10.50 4.61 31.00
N ALA A 210 9.69 5.65 30.79
CA ALA A 210 10.09 6.81 29.99
C ALA A 210 11.34 7.53 30.53
N ALA A 211 11.56 7.49 31.85
CA ALA A 211 12.74 8.09 32.49
C ALA A 211 14.01 7.26 32.24
N GLU A 212 13.89 5.94 32.13
CA GLU A 212 15.02 5.03 31.85
C GLU A 212 15.41 5.05 30.36
N GLU A 213 14.46 5.36 29.47
CA GLU A 213 14.72 5.56 28.04
C GLU A 213 15.24 6.95 27.69
N GLU A 214 15.31 7.89 28.65
CA GLU A 214 15.71 9.25 28.33
C GLU A 214 17.15 9.29 27.79
N GLY A 215 17.29 9.59 26.49
CA GLY A 215 18.58 9.64 25.80
C GLY A 215 19.04 8.31 25.21
N ASN A 216 18.26 7.23 25.36
CA ASN A 216 18.56 5.89 24.83
C ASN A 216 17.70 5.57 23.61
N TYR A 217 17.84 6.40 22.58
CA TYR A 217 17.03 6.40 21.38
C TYR A 217 17.85 5.92 20.18
N ASP A 218 17.37 4.90 19.48
CA ASP A 218 18.11 4.08 18.52
C ASP A 218 17.28 3.68 17.28
N ASP A 219 16.12 4.30 17.04
CA ASP A 219 15.38 4.11 15.80
C ASP A 219 16.25 4.53 14.59
N ILE A 220 16.10 3.83 13.47
CA ILE A 220 16.77 4.16 12.20
C ILE A 220 15.73 4.21 11.10
N MET A 221 15.73 5.30 10.34
CA MET A 221 14.90 5.43 9.15
C MET A 221 15.76 5.52 7.91
N SER A 222 15.43 4.73 6.90
CA SER A 222 16.00 4.80 5.56
C SER A 222 14.89 4.97 4.53
N LEU A 223 15.19 5.71 3.47
CA LEU A 223 14.31 5.88 2.32
C LEU A 223 15.06 5.50 1.04
N TYR A 224 14.40 4.71 0.22
CA TYR A 224 14.83 4.35 -1.12
C TYR A 224 13.86 4.98 -2.11
N ILE A 225 14.40 5.69 -3.09
CA ILE A 225 13.66 6.51 -4.06
C ILE A 225 13.83 5.84 -5.43
N ASN A 226 12.70 5.46 -6.03
CA ASN A 226 12.66 4.73 -7.30
C ASN A 226 13.60 3.50 -7.34
N PRO A 227 13.62 2.63 -6.31
CA PRO A 227 14.41 1.41 -6.39
C PRO A 227 13.92 0.54 -7.56
N ASP A 228 14.83 -0.23 -8.16
CA ASP A 228 14.46 -1.23 -9.17
C ASP A 228 13.73 -2.41 -8.48
N PRO A 229 12.43 -2.65 -8.76
CA PRO A 229 11.68 -3.72 -8.11
C PRO A 229 12.16 -5.12 -8.48
N ALA A 230 13.00 -5.26 -9.52
CA ALA A 230 13.55 -6.54 -9.96
C ALA A 230 14.81 -6.95 -9.19
N VAL A 231 15.38 -6.07 -8.36
CA VAL A 231 16.57 -6.36 -7.55
C VAL A 231 16.23 -6.36 -6.06
N GLY A 232 17.06 -7.05 -5.26
CA GLY A 232 16.94 -7.03 -3.80
C GLY A 232 17.24 -5.66 -3.20
N GLU A 233 17.07 -5.54 -1.87
CA GLU A 233 17.32 -4.30 -1.12
C GLU A 233 18.69 -3.69 -1.47
N PRO A 234 18.76 -2.44 -1.97
CA PRO A 234 20.02 -1.77 -2.21
C PRO A 234 20.85 -1.63 -0.92
N GLU A 235 22.16 -1.83 -1.00
CA GLU A 235 23.06 -1.75 0.16
C GLU A 235 23.09 -0.35 0.80
N THR A 236 22.87 0.70 0.00
CA THR A 236 22.88 2.10 0.45
C THR A 236 21.52 2.74 0.14
N PRO A 237 20.83 3.33 1.13
CA PRO A 237 19.62 4.10 0.89
C PRO A 237 19.94 5.49 0.34
N ASP A 238 18.97 6.10 -0.35
CA ASP A 238 19.08 7.49 -0.82
C ASP A 238 19.11 8.48 0.34
N LEU A 239 18.33 8.21 1.39
CA LEU A 239 18.37 8.96 2.65
C LEU A 239 18.43 8.02 3.85
N ILE A 240 19.18 8.45 4.86
CA ILE A 240 19.23 7.79 6.16
C ILE A 240 19.18 8.82 7.28
N HIS A 241 18.39 8.53 8.32
CA HIS A 241 18.31 9.30 9.54
C HIS A 241 18.54 8.38 10.74
N GLN A 242 19.74 8.47 11.33
CA GLN A 242 20.25 7.57 12.36
C GLN A 242 20.96 8.32 13.52
N ASP A 243 20.54 9.55 13.81
CA ASP A 243 21.17 10.37 14.84
C ASP A 243 20.81 9.85 16.25
N ALA A 244 21.75 9.14 16.87
CA ALA A 244 21.63 8.62 18.24
C ALA A 244 21.56 9.72 19.32
N SER A 245 21.89 10.97 18.97
CA SER A 245 21.79 12.11 19.90
C SER A 245 20.40 12.76 19.94
N GLN A 246 19.50 12.35 19.03
CA GLN A 246 18.14 12.87 18.94
C GLN A 246 17.12 11.87 19.47
N LYS A 247 16.06 12.41 20.08
CA LYS A 247 14.94 11.61 20.60
C LYS A 247 14.33 10.73 19.52
N ASP A 248 13.84 9.56 19.90
CA ASP A 248 12.95 8.77 19.04
C ASP A 248 11.49 9.14 19.31
N ILE A 249 10.60 8.42 18.61
CA ILE A 249 9.20 8.45 18.94
C ILE A 249 8.99 7.84 20.34
N TYR A 250 8.05 8.39 21.11
CA TYR A 250 7.81 7.92 22.46
C TYR A 250 7.27 6.49 22.45
N ARG A 251 8.00 5.56 23.07
CA ARG A 251 7.56 4.17 23.25
C ARG A 251 6.93 3.92 24.62
N TYR A 252 6.78 4.98 25.42
CA TYR A 252 6.17 5.03 26.76
C TYR A 252 5.34 6.31 26.93
N ALA A 253 4.17 6.23 27.59
CA ALA A 253 3.43 7.42 28.01
C ALA A 253 3.87 7.88 29.41
N SER A 254 3.63 9.15 29.74
CA SER A 254 3.91 9.73 31.07
C SER A 254 3.07 9.11 32.19
N SER A 255 1.94 8.46 31.87
CA SER A 255 1.02 7.79 32.81
C SER A 255 1.25 6.29 32.97
N GLY A 256 2.32 5.73 32.39
CA GLY A 256 2.61 4.30 32.39
C GLY A 256 2.69 3.68 31.00
N LYS A 257 2.75 2.35 30.92
CA LYS A 257 3.09 1.60 29.69
C LYS A 257 2.07 1.87 28.58
N VAL A 258 2.49 2.53 27.51
CA VAL A 258 1.85 2.40 26.19
C VAL A 258 2.91 1.82 25.29
N ILE A 259 2.76 0.54 24.94
CA ILE A 259 3.74 -0.23 24.18
C ILE A 259 3.80 0.34 22.76
N GLY A 260 4.70 1.30 22.54
CA GLY A 260 5.00 1.86 21.23
C GLY A 260 5.65 0.83 20.32
N GLY A 261 5.43 0.99 19.03
CA GLY A 261 5.87 0.15 17.93
C GLY A 261 5.12 0.57 16.67
N ALA A 262 5.59 0.25 15.48
CA ALA A 262 4.90 0.69 14.27
C ALA A 262 3.50 0.04 14.20
N ARG A 263 2.43 0.85 14.24
CA ARG A 263 1.04 0.41 14.31
C ARG A 263 0.20 0.75 13.12
N GLY A 264 0.62 1.69 12.29
CA GLY A 264 -0.19 2.14 11.17
C GLY A 264 0.51 3.18 10.32
N ILE A 265 -0.06 3.43 9.15
CA ILE A 265 0.26 4.59 8.33
C ILE A 265 -0.66 5.75 8.70
N TYR A 266 -0.15 6.96 8.56
CA TYR A 266 -0.88 8.21 8.75
C TYR A 266 -0.59 9.11 7.54
N LEU A 267 -1.65 9.64 6.92
CA LEU A 267 -1.53 10.67 5.90
C LEU A 267 -1.77 12.02 6.54
N ARG A 268 -0.85 12.95 6.29
CA ARG A 268 -0.87 14.27 6.91
C ARG A 268 -1.60 15.26 6.01
N PRO A 269 -2.67 15.91 6.50
CA PRO A 269 -3.20 17.13 5.93
C PRO A 269 -2.28 18.27 6.32
N SER A 270 -1.37 18.65 5.45
CA SER A 270 -0.44 19.74 5.74
C SER A 270 -1.20 21.05 5.93
N VAL A 271 -0.57 22.01 6.60
CA VAL A 271 -1.10 23.38 6.57
C VAL A 271 -1.18 23.83 5.11
N MET A 272 -2.28 24.44 4.72
CA MET A 272 -2.53 24.87 3.34
C MET A 272 -1.33 25.64 2.78
N GLY A 273 -0.79 25.16 1.66
CA GLY A 273 0.38 25.74 0.98
C GLY A 273 1.77 25.25 1.46
N ASN A 274 1.84 24.37 2.46
CA ASN A 274 3.13 23.87 2.98
C ASN A 274 3.61 22.56 2.35
N ALA A 275 2.72 21.75 1.76
CA ALA A 275 3.08 20.54 1.04
C ALA A 275 2.41 20.52 -0.34
N PRO A 276 3.08 19.94 -1.35
CA PRO A 276 2.49 19.77 -2.67
C PRO A 276 1.25 18.88 -2.61
N VAL A 277 0.31 19.09 -3.52
CA VAL A 277 -0.77 18.15 -3.81
C VAL A 277 -0.15 16.84 -4.31
N TYR A 278 -0.70 15.71 -3.88
CA TYR A 278 -0.19 14.40 -4.25
C TYR A 278 -1.29 13.36 -4.41
N GLN A 279 -0.98 12.32 -5.17
CA GLN A 279 -1.72 11.06 -5.21
C GLN A 279 -0.86 9.94 -4.64
N ILE A 280 -1.45 9.05 -3.86
CA ILE A 280 -0.83 7.83 -3.35
C ILE A 280 -1.64 6.62 -3.78
N ASP A 281 -0.94 5.53 -4.10
CA ASP A 281 -1.53 4.24 -4.44
C ASP A 281 -0.60 3.09 -4.02
N GLY A 282 -1.13 1.87 -3.95
CA GLY A 282 -0.38 0.64 -3.81
C GLY A 282 0.43 0.57 -2.52
N ILE A 283 -0.15 0.95 -1.38
CA ILE A 283 0.55 0.90 -0.10
C ILE A 283 0.68 -0.55 0.35
N ARG A 284 1.91 -1.01 0.56
CA ARG A 284 2.22 -2.36 1.05
C ARG A 284 3.15 -2.25 2.25
N VAL A 285 2.81 -2.94 3.34
CA VAL A 285 3.57 -2.93 4.59
C VAL A 285 3.94 -4.35 4.96
N GLY A 286 5.21 -4.59 5.24
CA GLY A 286 5.76 -5.90 5.52
C GLY A 286 6.96 -5.84 6.45
N LEU A 287 7.56 -7.00 6.71
CA LEU A 287 8.70 -7.14 7.61
C LEU A 287 10.03 -7.36 6.86
N THR A 288 9.95 -7.62 5.56
CA THR A 288 11.10 -7.77 4.65
C THR A 288 10.93 -6.89 3.42
N TRP A 289 12.05 -6.65 2.72
CA TRP A 289 12.05 -5.95 1.45
C TRP A 289 11.17 -6.67 0.42
N GLU A 290 11.30 -7.99 0.33
CA GLU A 290 10.58 -8.83 -0.61
C GLU A 290 9.06 -8.85 -0.34
N ASP A 291 8.62 -8.63 0.90
CA ASP A 291 7.20 -8.50 1.21
C ASP A 291 6.60 -7.30 0.49
N VAL A 292 7.28 -6.14 0.56
CA VAL A 292 6.76 -4.87 0.03
C VAL A 292 7.14 -4.62 -1.43
N LEU A 293 8.21 -5.25 -1.92
CA LEU A 293 8.67 -5.26 -3.32
C LEU A 293 8.84 -6.69 -3.83
N PRO A 294 7.76 -7.46 -3.96
CA PRO A 294 7.83 -8.78 -4.55
C PRO A 294 8.23 -8.56 -6.01
N ALA A 295 9.31 -9.23 -6.40
CA ALA A 295 9.68 -9.30 -7.81
C ALA A 295 8.44 -9.67 -8.63
N SER A 296 8.27 -9.05 -9.78
CA SER A 296 7.27 -9.47 -10.75
C SER A 296 7.59 -10.92 -11.14
N ASN A 297 6.98 -11.87 -10.43
CA ASN A 297 6.93 -13.24 -10.90
C ASN A 297 6.23 -13.13 -12.25
N SER A 298 6.94 -13.46 -13.31
CA SER A 298 6.60 -13.24 -14.71
C SER A 298 5.36 -14.00 -15.21
N LEU A 299 4.45 -14.37 -14.31
CA LEU A 299 3.04 -14.46 -14.61
C LEU A 299 2.49 -13.03 -14.70
N LYS A 300 2.64 -12.40 -15.87
CA LYS A 300 1.81 -11.25 -16.22
C LYS A 300 0.37 -11.66 -15.94
N ASN A 301 -0.27 -11.06 -14.94
CA ASN A 301 -1.71 -10.97 -14.94
C ASN A 301 -2.05 -10.22 -16.22
N VAL A 302 -2.40 -10.96 -17.27
CA VAL A 302 -3.14 -10.40 -18.39
C VAL A 302 -4.51 -10.10 -17.81
N SER A 303 -4.63 -8.98 -17.08
CA SER A 303 -5.93 -8.33 -16.96
C SER A 303 -6.20 -7.76 -18.35
N ALA A 304 -6.74 -8.60 -19.23
CA ALA A 304 -7.38 -8.08 -20.42
C ALA A 304 -8.56 -7.24 -19.92
N LYS A 305 -8.39 -5.92 -19.84
CA LYS A 305 -9.46 -4.92 -19.68
C LYS A 305 -10.40 -4.89 -20.90
N ASN A 306 -10.55 -6.00 -21.61
CA ASN A 306 -11.22 -6.06 -22.90
C ASN A 306 -12.60 -6.71 -22.81
N PHE A 307 -13.03 -7.17 -21.63
CA PHE A 307 -14.34 -7.78 -21.47
C PHE A 307 -15.04 -7.35 -20.18
N SER A 308 -16.36 -7.34 -20.25
CA SER A 308 -17.29 -7.28 -19.11
C SER A 308 -18.12 -8.56 -19.07
N TYR A 309 -18.67 -8.86 -17.90
CA TYR A 309 -19.57 -9.99 -17.75
C TYR A 309 -20.72 -9.64 -16.81
N HIS A 310 -21.87 -10.27 -17.02
CA HIS A 310 -22.96 -10.29 -16.05
C HIS A 310 -23.47 -11.71 -15.85
N VAL A 311 -23.99 -11.98 -14.66
CA VAL A 311 -24.59 -13.27 -14.32
C VAL A 311 -26.05 -13.05 -13.97
N ASP A 312 -26.94 -13.67 -14.74
CA ASP A 312 -28.38 -13.67 -14.46
C ASP A 312 -28.93 -15.09 -14.61
N ASN A 313 -29.70 -15.57 -13.62
CA ASN A 313 -30.28 -16.92 -13.59
C ASN A 313 -29.30 -18.05 -14.01
N LYS A 314 -28.06 -17.98 -13.49
CA LYS A 314 -26.96 -18.91 -13.81
C LYS A 314 -26.55 -18.94 -15.29
N ILE A 315 -26.91 -17.91 -16.05
CA ILE A 315 -26.33 -17.63 -17.37
C ILE A 315 -25.27 -16.55 -17.17
N ILE A 316 -24.05 -16.83 -17.61
CA ILE A 316 -22.98 -15.84 -17.66
C ILE A 316 -22.97 -15.29 -19.08
N GLU A 317 -23.19 -14.00 -19.21
CA GLU A 317 -23.05 -13.31 -20.48
C GLU A 317 -21.74 -12.52 -20.45
N VAL A 318 -20.95 -12.68 -21.50
CA VAL A 318 -19.63 -12.09 -21.69
C VAL A 318 -19.73 -11.16 -22.88
N SER A 319 -19.29 -9.91 -22.71
CA SER A 319 -19.23 -8.91 -23.77
C SER A 319 -17.87 -8.22 -23.81
N ALA A 320 -17.43 -7.80 -24.99
CA ALA A 320 -16.13 -7.20 -25.23
C ALA A 320 -16.25 -6.17 -26.36
N SER A 321 -15.41 -5.13 -26.37
CA SER A 321 -15.37 -4.16 -27.48
C SER A 321 -14.92 -4.81 -28.80
N GLU A 322 -14.05 -5.82 -28.71
CA GLU A 322 -13.68 -6.74 -29.79
C GLU A 322 -13.76 -8.17 -29.25
N PHE A 323 -14.75 -8.95 -29.71
CA PHE A 323 -15.01 -10.29 -29.18
C PHE A 323 -14.14 -11.35 -29.85
N ASP A 324 -12.92 -11.49 -29.35
CA ASP A 324 -11.90 -12.41 -29.88
C ASP A 324 -11.70 -13.69 -29.03
N TYR A 325 -12.75 -14.10 -28.30
CA TYR A 325 -12.75 -15.33 -27.48
C TYR A 325 -13.47 -16.47 -28.20
N SER A 326 -12.82 -17.63 -28.31
CA SER A 326 -13.37 -18.82 -28.95
C SER A 326 -13.78 -19.93 -27.97
N SER A 327 -13.35 -19.85 -26.72
CA SER A 327 -13.63 -20.87 -25.70
C SER A 327 -13.55 -20.34 -24.27
N TYR A 328 -14.11 -21.13 -23.35
CA TYR A 328 -14.12 -20.83 -21.92
C TYR A 328 -13.89 -22.08 -21.07
N VAL A 329 -13.41 -21.86 -19.84
CA VAL A 329 -13.31 -22.85 -18.76
C VAL A 329 -13.68 -22.18 -17.44
N LEU A 330 -14.64 -22.73 -16.70
CA LEU A 330 -14.85 -22.40 -15.28
C LEU A 330 -14.12 -23.41 -14.40
N THR A 331 -13.37 -22.86 -13.45
CA THR A 331 -12.61 -23.62 -12.46
C THR A 331 -13.15 -23.32 -11.07
N ASN A 332 -13.37 -24.34 -10.24
CA ASN A 332 -13.75 -24.14 -8.84
C ASN A 332 -12.55 -23.72 -7.98
N LEU A 333 -12.77 -23.37 -6.71
CA LEU A 333 -11.68 -22.96 -5.79
C LEU A 333 -10.68 -24.08 -5.46
N ALA A 334 -11.01 -25.34 -5.76
CA ALA A 334 -10.08 -26.46 -5.64
C ALA A 334 -9.21 -26.64 -6.89
N GLY A 335 -9.30 -25.74 -7.88
CA GLY A 335 -8.53 -25.80 -9.12
C GLY A 335 -9.08 -26.79 -10.16
N GLN A 336 -10.28 -27.34 -9.97
CA GLN A 336 -10.87 -28.31 -10.90
C GLN A 336 -11.70 -27.58 -11.96
N ALA A 337 -11.48 -27.91 -13.23
CA ALA A 337 -12.36 -27.48 -14.31
C ALA A 337 -13.73 -28.15 -14.16
N VAL A 338 -14.77 -27.35 -13.93
CA VAL A 338 -16.14 -27.83 -13.66
C VAL A 338 -17.10 -27.60 -14.84
N LEU A 339 -16.74 -26.69 -15.75
CA LEU A 339 -17.50 -26.41 -16.96
C LEU A 339 -16.55 -25.85 -18.03
N SER A 340 -16.72 -26.26 -19.28
CA SER A 340 -15.96 -25.71 -20.41
C SER A 340 -16.77 -25.77 -21.69
N GLY A 341 -16.40 -24.95 -22.67
CA GLY A 341 -17.09 -24.93 -23.96
C GLY A 341 -16.49 -23.91 -24.92
N SER A 342 -17.17 -23.74 -26.05
CA SER A 342 -16.83 -22.79 -27.10
C SER A 342 -17.73 -21.54 -27.03
N LEU A 343 -17.23 -20.42 -27.52
CA LEU A 343 -17.97 -19.16 -27.65
C LEU A 343 -18.12 -18.82 -29.14
N GLN A 344 -19.24 -18.19 -29.50
CA GLN A 344 -19.53 -17.72 -30.86
C GLN A 344 -19.12 -16.25 -31.00
N SER A 345 -18.85 -15.79 -32.22
CA SER A 345 -18.05 -14.58 -32.52
C SER A 345 -18.63 -13.23 -32.10
N ASP A 346 -19.86 -13.16 -31.57
CA ASP A 346 -20.55 -11.86 -31.43
C ASP A 346 -21.15 -11.66 -30.02
N SER A 347 -21.19 -12.72 -29.20
CA SER A 347 -21.55 -12.69 -27.77
C SER A 347 -21.24 -14.04 -27.12
N GLY A 348 -20.77 -14.02 -25.87
CA GLY A 348 -20.47 -15.24 -25.12
C GLY A 348 -21.53 -15.53 -24.07
N LYS A 349 -22.51 -16.40 -24.36
CA LYS A 349 -23.41 -16.91 -23.33
C LYS A 349 -22.96 -18.28 -22.84
N ILE A 350 -22.79 -18.42 -21.53
CA ILE A 350 -22.36 -19.65 -20.86
C ILE A 350 -23.49 -20.08 -19.93
N ASP A 351 -24.06 -21.25 -20.19
CA ASP A 351 -25.06 -21.86 -19.30
C ASP A 351 -24.36 -22.58 -18.14
N ALA A 352 -24.45 -21.98 -16.94
CA ALA A 352 -23.94 -22.51 -15.69
C ALA A 352 -25.04 -23.11 -14.79
N SER A 353 -26.21 -23.43 -15.34
CA SER A 353 -27.36 -23.98 -14.58
C SER A 353 -27.03 -25.25 -13.78
N LYS A 354 -26.09 -26.06 -14.27
CA LYS A 354 -25.62 -27.30 -13.62
C LYS A 354 -24.63 -27.07 -12.48
N LEU A 355 -24.15 -25.84 -12.29
CA LEU A 355 -23.21 -25.52 -11.21
C LEU A 355 -23.95 -25.20 -9.91
N ASN A 356 -23.32 -25.59 -8.80
CA ASN A 356 -23.75 -25.20 -7.46
C ASN A 356 -23.46 -23.72 -7.23
N THR A 357 -24.21 -23.12 -6.31
CA THR A 357 -23.93 -21.77 -5.79
C THR A 357 -22.50 -21.72 -5.25
N GLY A 358 -21.71 -20.71 -5.63
CA GLY A 358 -20.31 -20.62 -5.23
C GLY A 358 -19.48 -19.65 -6.08
N ILE A 359 -18.19 -19.59 -5.73
CA ILE A 359 -17.18 -18.78 -6.44
C ILE A 359 -16.44 -19.66 -7.43
N TYR A 360 -16.28 -19.15 -8.65
CA TYR A 360 -15.57 -19.80 -9.74
C TYR A 360 -14.62 -18.82 -10.42
N ILE A 361 -13.59 -19.34 -11.09
CA ILE A 361 -12.73 -18.57 -11.98
C ILE A 361 -13.13 -18.90 -13.41
N LEU A 362 -13.68 -17.93 -14.14
CA LEU A 362 -13.87 -18.00 -15.58
C LEU A 362 -12.55 -17.70 -16.27
N ASN A 363 -12.13 -18.56 -17.18
CA ASN A 363 -11.00 -18.35 -18.07
C ASN A 363 -11.51 -18.39 -19.51
N LEU A 364 -11.29 -17.30 -20.24
CA LEU A 364 -11.62 -17.13 -21.65
C LEU A 364 -10.37 -17.29 -22.51
N LYS A 365 -10.49 -17.96 -23.65
CA LYS A 365 -9.38 -18.19 -24.58
C LYS A 365 -9.83 -17.96 -26.02
N GLY A 366 -8.95 -17.38 -26.83
CA GLY A 366 -9.08 -17.18 -28.26
C GLY A 366 -7.80 -16.54 -28.80
N ASN A 367 -7.92 -15.52 -29.65
CA ASN A 367 -6.77 -14.69 -30.05
C ASN A 367 -6.26 -13.84 -28.88
N GLN A 368 -7.10 -13.64 -27.87
CA GLN A 368 -6.78 -13.07 -26.56
C GLN A 368 -7.18 -14.02 -25.43
N GLN A 369 -6.64 -13.77 -24.23
CA GLN A 369 -6.97 -14.52 -23.02
C GLN A 369 -7.41 -13.56 -21.93
N ALA A 370 -8.38 -13.98 -21.12
CA ALA A 370 -8.87 -13.18 -20.01
C ALA A 370 -9.42 -14.07 -18.91
N SER A 371 -9.40 -13.60 -17.67
CA SER A 371 -9.97 -14.33 -16.54
C SER A 371 -10.75 -13.40 -15.62
N ALA A 372 -11.82 -13.92 -15.02
CA ALA A 372 -12.59 -13.22 -14.00
C ALA A 372 -13.03 -14.17 -12.88
N LYS A 373 -13.10 -13.62 -11.66
CA LYS A 373 -13.82 -14.25 -10.55
C LYS A 373 -15.32 -14.06 -10.79
N ILE A 374 -16.10 -15.13 -10.74
CA ILE A 374 -17.55 -15.11 -10.93
C ILE A 374 -18.24 -15.75 -9.73
N ILE A 375 -19.38 -15.18 -9.33
CA ILE A 375 -20.25 -15.73 -8.29
C ILE A 375 -21.51 -16.27 -8.96
N ILE A 376 -21.73 -17.58 -8.89
CA ILE A 376 -23.01 -18.21 -9.29
C ILE A 376 -23.90 -18.26 -8.05
N ARG A 377 -25.10 -17.71 -8.14
CA ARG A 377 -26.11 -17.75 -7.07
C ARG A 377 -27.10 -18.89 -7.26
#